data_AF-A0A443S5U4-F1
#
_entry.id   AF-A0A443S5U4-F1
#
_cell.length_a   1.000
_cell.length_b   1.000
_cell.length_c   1.000
_cell.angle_alpha   90.00
_cell.angle_beta   90.00
_cell.angle_gamma   90.00
#
_symmetry.space_group_name_H-M   'P 1'
#
loop_
_entity.id
_entity.type
_entity.pdbx_description
1 polymer ?
#
loop_
_entity_poly.entity_id
_entity_poly.type
_entity_poly.pdbx_seq_one_letter_code
_entity_poly.pdbx_strand_id
1 'polypeptide(L)'
;MTFDKEVNEKVANICKEFLGGQWLQAKVEDITIKPIIVGFANRTFHCILKNSSKANETEDNEIPNEAVVKLYGNELVGKDSVIKVIGEAAEAVVLYKLSTLNMSPKLYGVFAGGRVEGYVEV
;
A
#
# COMPACT_ATOMS: atom_id res chain seq x y z
N MET A 1 17.97 -7.56 7.49
CA MET A 1 17.78 -6.11 7.68
C MET A 1 16.41 -5.91 8.28
N THR A 2 16.35 -5.63 9.58
CA THR A 2 15.10 -5.30 10.29
C THR A 2 14.78 -3.84 9.95
N PHE A 3 13.69 -3.62 9.23
CA PHE A 3 13.24 -2.25 8.94
C PHE A 3 12.73 -1.59 10.22
N ASP A 4 12.85 -0.26 10.26
CA ASP A 4 12.49 0.56 11.41
C ASP A 4 11.06 0.24 11.88
N LYS A 5 10.90 0.02 13.19
CA LYS A 5 9.61 -0.30 13.81
C LYS A 5 8.58 0.79 13.50
N GLU A 6 9.02 2.05 13.46
CA GLU A 6 8.20 3.21 13.12
C GLU A 6 7.61 3.11 11.70
N VAL A 7 8.40 2.63 10.73
CA VAL A 7 7.96 2.46 9.35
C VAL A 7 6.90 1.38 9.23
N ASN A 8 7.09 0.26 9.94
CA ASN A 8 6.11 -0.82 9.94
C ASN A 8 4.79 -0.39 10.58
N GLU A 9 4.83 0.38 11.67
CA GLU A 9 3.63 0.95 12.29
C GLU A 9 2.91 1.92 11.34
N LYS A 10 3.65 2.81 10.66
CA LYS A 10 3.08 3.73 9.66
C LYS A 10 2.42 2.96 8.50
N VAL A 11 3.13 1.99 7.92
CA VAL A 11 2.63 1.18 6.80
C VAL A 11 1.40 0.36 7.23
N ALA A 12 1.43 -0.25 8.42
CA ALA A 12 0.27 -0.96 8.96
C ALA A 12 -0.94 -0.03 9.08
N ASN A 13 -0.78 1.16 9.66
CA ASN A 13 -1.87 2.13 9.82
C ASN A 13 -2.46 2.58 8.47
N ILE A 14 -1.61 2.80 7.45
CA ILE A 14 -2.07 3.07 6.09
C ILE A 14 -2.94 1.93 5.56
N CYS A 15 -2.53 0.66 5.73
CA CYS A 15 -3.37 -0.46 5.32
C CYS A 15 -4.73 -0.46 6.03
N LYS A 16 -4.79 -0.15 7.33
CA LYS A 16 -6.06 -0.10 8.08
C LYS A 16 -7.00 0.99 7.54
N GLU A 17 -6.45 2.17 7.29
CA GLU A 17 -7.20 3.35 6.85
C GLU A 17 -7.80 3.14 5.45
N PHE A 18 -7.03 2.57 4.52
CA PHE A 18 -7.44 2.49 3.11
C PHE A 18 -8.12 1.18 2.71
N LEU A 19 -7.88 0.07 3.40
CA LEU A 19 -8.46 -1.24 3.03
C LEU A 19 -9.72 -1.57 3.84
N GLY A 20 -9.89 -0.99 5.03
CA GLY A 20 -11.06 -1.20 5.85
C GLY A 20 -11.25 -2.65 6.33
N GLY A 21 -12.48 -2.98 6.73
CA GLY A 21 -12.88 -4.33 7.16
C GLY A 21 -11.95 -4.96 8.18
N GLN A 22 -11.45 -6.15 7.88
CA GLN A 22 -10.53 -6.90 8.74
C GLN A 22 -9.22 -6.17 9.06
N TRP A 23 -8.77 -5.26 8.20
CA TRP A 23 -7.56 -4.47 8.45
C TRP A 23 -7.74 -3.49 9.62
N LEU A 24 -8.95 -2.95 9.83
CA LEU A 24 -9.22 -2.02 10.94
C LEU A 24 -8.95 -2.66 12.31
N GLN A 25 -9.25 -3.95 12.44
CA GLN A 25 -9.11 -4.70 13.69
C GLN A 25 -7.76 -5.43 13.83
N ALA A 26 -6.96 -5.49 12.77
CA ALA A 26 -5.68 -6.20 12.77
C ALA A 26 -4.67 -5.52 13.70
N LYS A 27 -3.90 -6.29 14.48
CA LYS A 27 -2.72 -5.74 15.17
C LYS A 27 -1.56 -5.62 14.19
N VAL A 28 -0.59 -4.77 14.49
CA VAL A 28 0.61 -4.63 13.64
C VAL A 28 1.35 -5.97 13.52
N GLU A 29 1.35 -6.79 14.57
CA GLU A 29 1.96 -8.12 14.60
C GLU A 29 1.29 -9.14 13.65
N ASP A 30 0.00 -8.92 13.36
CA ASP A 30 -0.81 -9.74 12.46
C ASP A 30 -0.59 -9.36 10.99
N ILE A 31 0.09 -8.24 10.73
CA ILE A 31 0.40 -7.75 9.39
C ILE A 31 1.87 -8.04 9.08
N THR A 32 2.09 -8.88 8.08
CA THR A 32 3.43 -9.12 7.55
C THR A 32 3.79 -7.99 6.59
N ILE A 33 4.82 -7.21 6.90
CA ILE A 33 5.28 -6.11 6.04
C ILE A 33 6.64 -6.51 5.46
N LYS A 34 6.67 -6.75 4.15
CA LYS A 34 7.88 -7.13 3.41
C LYS A 34 8.30 -5.97 2.51
N PRO A 35 9.52 -5.44 2.66
CA PRO A 35 10.05 -4.46 1.72
C PRO A 35 10.22 -5.10 0.34
N ILE A 36 9.82 -4.40 -0.71
CA ILE A 36 10.12 -4.77 -2.09
C ILE A 36 11.20 -3.80 -2.58
N ILE A 37 12.41 -4.31 -2.75
CA ILE A 37 13.55 -3.50 -3.20
C ILE A 37 13.47 -3.39 -4.72
N VAL A 38 12.78 -2.36 -5.20
CA VAL A 38 12.61 -2.07 -6.63
C VAL A 38 12.59 -0.57 -6.86
N GLY A 39 13.33 -0.12 -7.87
CA GLY A 39 13.42 1.30 -8.23
C GLY A 39 14.12 2.16 -7.16
N PHE A 40 14.35 3.43 -7.51
CA PHE A 40 14.98 4.42 -6.62
C PHE A 40 14.01 5.53 -6.19
N ALA A 41 12.82 5.57 -6.79
CA ALA A 41 11.88 6.68 -6.65
C ALA A 41 10.88 6.51 -5.49
N ASN A 42 10.70 5.29 -4.99
CA ASN A 42 9.75 4.98 -3.92
C ASN A 42 10.28 3.88 -3.00
N ARG A 43 9.75 3.84 -1.78
CA ARG A 43 9.85 2.65 -0.91
C ARG A 43 8.54 1.89 -1.05
N THR A 44 8.65 0.64 -1.47
CA THR A 44 7.50 -0.23 -1.72
C THR A 44 7.45 -1.34 -0.67
N PHE A 45 6.27 -1.60 -0.13
CA PHE A 45 6.04 -2.64 0.87
C PHE A 45 4.88 -3.54 0.47
N HIS A 46 5.12 -4.84 0.46
CA HIS A 46 4.09 -5.87 0.37
C HIS A 46 3.57 -6.17 1.78
N CYS A 47 2.28 -5.89 2.00
CA CYS A 47 1.59 -6.06 3.27
C CYS A 47 0.62 -7.25 3.18
N ILE A 48 0.70 -8.18 4.12
CA ILE A 48 -0.11 -9.42 4.11
C ILE A 48 -0.76 -9.60 5.48
N LEU A 49 -2.09 -9.73 5.53
CA LEU A 49 -2.82 -10.01 6.76
C LEU A 49 -2.87 -11.53 7.04
N LYS A 50 -2.26 -11.98 8.14
CA LYS A 50 -2.04 -13.41 8.43
C LYS A 50 -3.30 -14.22 8.75
N ASN A 51 -4.37 -13.59 9.24
CA ASN A 51 -5.56 -14.26 9.78
C ASN A 51 -6.86 -13.87 9.07
N SER A 52 -6.80 -13.46 7.80
CA SER A 52 -8.02 -13.27 7.04
C SER A 52 -8.75 -14.59 6.90
N SER A 53 -9.89 -14.72 7.59
CA SER A 53 -10.77 -15.85 7.39
C SER A 53 -11.25 -15.79 5.94
N LYS A 54 -10.84 -16.74 5.09
CA LYS A 54 -11.42 -16.95 3.74
C LYS A 54 -12.92 -17.28 3.77
N ALA A 55 -13.59 -17.11 4.91
CA ALA A 55 -14.85 -17.75 5.25
C ALA A 55 -16.10 -17.00 4.77
N ASN A 56 -15.95 -15.83 4.14
CA ASN A 56 -17.07 -15.18 3.44
C ASN A 56 -16.69 -14.98 1.98
N GLU A 57 -16.59 -16.07 1.23
CA GLU A 57 -16.67 -16.04 -0.23
C GLU A 57 -18.14 -15.81 -0.62
N THR A 58 -18.68 -14.65 -0.26
CA THR A 58 -19.80 -14.05 -0.99
C THR A 58 -19.17 -13.10 -1.99
N GLU A 59 -19.68 -13.10 -3.23
CA GLU A 59 -19.16 -12.40 -4.42
C GLU A 59 -18.94 -10.86 -4.24
N ASP A 60 -19.23 -10.31 -3.06
CA ASP A 60 -19.14 -8.89 -2.67
C ASP A 60 -18.00 -8.53 -1.68
N ASN A 61 -17.12 -9.46 -1.28
CA ASN A 61 -16.03 -9.11 -0.35
C ASN A 61 -14.80 -8.48 -1.07
N GLU A 62 -14.92 -7.18 -1.37
CA GLU A 62 -13.92 -6.33 -2.05
C GLU A 62 -12.60 -6.08 -1.28
N ILE A 63 -12.46 -6.56 -0.05
CA ILE A 63 -11.35 -6.23 0.84
C ILE A 63 -10.23 -7.25 0.69
N PRO A 64 -9.04 -6.85 0.21
CA PRO A 64 -7.97 -7.79 -0.10
C PRO A 64 -7.28 -8.31 1.17
N ASN A 65 -6.61 -9.46 1.05
CA ASN A 65 -5.77 -10.00 2.13
C ASN A 65 -4.32 -9.50 2.06
N GLU A 66 -3.97 -8.93 0.91
CA GLU A 66 -2.65 -8.41 0.60
C GLU A 66 -2.75 -7.10 -0.17
N ALA A 67 -1.81 -6.20 0.07
CA ALA A 67 -1.75 -4.91 -0.58
C ALA A 67 -0.30 -4.45 -0.72
N VAL A 68 -0.10 -3.49 -1.61
CA VAL A 68 1.19 -2.82 -1.82
C VAL A 68 1.05 -1.37 -1.39
N VAL A 69 1.89 -0.97 -0.42
CA VAL A 69 2.01 0.43 0.00
C VAL A 69 3.26 1.03 -0.65
N LYS A 70 3.06 2.10 -1.43
CA LYS A 70 4.13 2.87 -2.06
C LYS A 70 4.24 4.23 -1.39
N LEU A 71 5.44 4.56 -0.92
CA LEU A 71 5.76 5.81 -0.24
C LEU A 71 6.72 6.61 -1.10
N TYR A 72 6.38 7.87 -1.40
CA TYR A 72 7.18 8.82 -2.18
C TYR A 72 7.89 9.84 -1.28
N GLY A 73 8.90 10.51 -1.83
CA GLY A 73 9.48 11.73 -1.26
C GLY A 73 10.16 11.60 0.11
N ASN A 74 10.33 12.74 0.77
CA ASN A 74 11.19 12.94 1.94
C ASN A 74 10.69 12.27 3.24
N GLU A 75 9.41 11.92 3.36
CA GLU A 75 8.89 11.40 4.63
C GLU A 75 9.50 10.05 5.04
N LEU A 76 10.05 9.28 4.09
CA LEU A 76 10.70 7.98 4.39
C LEU A 76 11.88 7.62 3.48
N VAL A 77 12.27 8.43 2.50
CA VAL A 77 13.40 8.15 1.58
C VAL A 77 14.74 8.70 2.13
N GLY A 78 14.73 9.37 3.29
CA GLY A 78 15.90 9.99 3.91
C GLY A 78 15.98 11.48 3.55
N LYS A 79 16.50 12.27 4.49
CA LYS A 79 16.51 13.75 4.50
C LYS A 79 17.02 14.42 3.22
N ASP A 80 17.72 13.69 2.36
CA ASP A 80 18.38 14.20 1.14
C ASP A 80 17.56 14.01 -0.15
N SER A 81 16.36 13.43 -0.08
CA SER A 81 15.55 13.12 -1.27
C SER A 81 14.53 14.22 -1.60
N VAL A 82 14.94 15.15 -2.48
CA VAL A 82 14.12 16.26 -3.01
C VAL A 82 13.18 15.79 -4.14
N ILE A 83 12.77 14.52 -4.15
CA ILE A 83 11.89 13.99 -5.20
C ILE A 83 10.45 14.27 -4.79
N LYS A 84 10.01 15.51 -5.00
CA LYS A 84 8.59 15.86 -5.01
C LYS A 84 8.05 15.48 -6.38
N VAL A 85 7.04 14.62 -6.44
CA VAL A 85 6.44 14.26 -7.72
C VAL A 85 5.69 15.49 -8.24
N ILE A 86 6.20 16.09 -9.32
CA ILE A 86 5.45 17.15 -10.02
C ILE A 86 4.25 16.46 -10.67
N GLY A 87 3.03 16.81 -10.23
CA GLY A 87 1.81 16.26 -10.79
C GLY A 87 1.17 15.09 -10.04
N GLU A 88 1.37 14.96 -8.71
CA GLU A 88 0.70 13.94 -7.87
C GLU A 88 -0.81 13.83 -8.14
N ALA A 89 -1.50 14.96 -8.32
CA ALA A 89 -2.92 14.96 -8.67
C ALA A 89 -3.22 14.36 -10.05
N ALA A 90 -2.40 14.65 -11.06
CA ALA A 90 -2.55 14.08 -12.39
C ALA A 90 -2.20 12.59 -12.41
N GLU A 91 -1.15 12.17 -11.69
CA GLU A 91 -0.80 10.76 -11.52
C GLU A 91 -1.97 9.99 -10.88
N ALA A 92 -2.57 10.52 -9.82
CA ALA A 92 -3.72 9.89 -9.16
C ALA A 92 -4.89 9.64 -10.13
N VAL A 93 -5.22 10.62 -10.98
CA VAL A 93 -6.28 10.49 -11.99
C VAL A 93 -5.92 9.43 -13.03
N VAL A 94 -4.68 9.42 -13.52
CA VAL A 94 -4.21 8.42 -14.48
C VAL A 94 -4.25 7.01 -13.87
N LEU A 95 -3.72 6.83 -12.66
CA LEU A 95 -3.72 5.54 -11.97
C LEU A 95 -5.13 5.03 -11.69
N TYR A 96 -6.02 5.92 -11.24
CA TYR A 96 -7.43 5.57 -11.05
C TYR A 96 -8.04 5.09 -12.37
N LYS A 97 -7.83 5.83 -13.46
CA LYS A 97 -8.37 5.45 -14.77
C LYS A 97 -7.85 4.10 -15.23
N LEU A 98 -6.55 3.85 -15.13
CA LEU A 98 -5.95 2.56 -15.48
C LEU A 98 -6.50 1.42 -14.61
N SER A 99 -6.69 1.65 -13.32
CA SER A 99 -7.29 0.67 -12.40
C SER A 99 -8.73 0.33 -12.79
N THR A 100 -9.56 1.31 -13.18
CA THR A 100 -10.94 1.06 -13.63
C THR A 100 -11.01 0.30 -14.95
N LEU A 101 -9.92 0.30 -15.74
CA LEU A 101 -9.79 -0.41 -17.01
C LEU A 101 -9.06 -1.76 -16.85
N ASN A 102 -8.71 -2.15 -15.62
CA ASN A 102 -7.90 -3.34 -15.33
C ASN A 102 -6.54 -3.34 -16.07
N MET A 103 -5.98 -2.16 -16.37
CA MET A 103 -4.69 -1.96 -17.03
C MET A 103 -3.55 -1.70 -16.05
N SER A 104 -3.85 -1.62 -14.76
CA SER A 104 -2.91 -1.52 -13.65
C SER A 104 -3.42 -2.35 -12.48
N PRO A 105 -2.61 -2.58 -11.44
CA PRO A 105 -3.13 -3.08 -10.16
C PRO A 105 -4.31 -2.24 -9.66
N LYS A 106 -5.22 -2.86 -8.90
CA LYS A 106 -6.38 -2.16 -8.31
C LYS A 106 -5.86 -1.03 -7.41
N LEU A 107 -6.35 0.19 -7.59
CA LEU A 107 -5.99 1.33 -6.74
C LEU A 107 -6.98 1.41 -5.59
N TYR A 108 -6.50 1.17 -4.36
CA TYR A 108 -7.34 1.26 -3.15
C TYR A 108 -7.37 2.66 -2.57
N GLY A 109 -6.30 3.44 -2.74
CA GLY A 109 -6.27 4.82 -2.27
C GLY A 109 -4.99 5.56 -2.58
N VAL A 110 -5.08 6.89 -2.53
CA VAL A 110 -3.96 7.82 -2.71
C VAL A 110 -3.96 8.78 -1.53
N PHE A 111 -2.79 9.10 -1.00
CA PHE A 111 -2.58 10.04 0.09
C PHE A 111 -1.37 10.92 -0.18
N ALA A 112 -1.20 11.98 0.62
CA ALA A 112 -0.02 12.83 0.53
C ALA A 112 1.25 12.00 0.78
N GLY A 113 2.10 11.87 -0.24
CA GLY A 113 3.32 11.09 -0.15
C GLY A 113 3.17 9.59 -0.40
N GLY A 114 2.06 9.09 -0.96
CA GLY A 114 1.98 7.69 -1.34
C GLY A 114 0.64 7.18 -1.87
N ARG A 115 0.54 5.86 -2.00
CA ARG A 115 -0.68 5.16 -2.44
C ARG A 115 -0.71 3.70 -1.98
N VAL A 116 -1.90 3.12 -2.04
CA VAL A 116 -2.18 1.70 -1.75
C VAL A 116 -2.75 1.03 -3.00
N GLU A 117 -2.10 -0.05 -3.44
CA GLU A 117 -2.43 -0.81 -4.65
C GLU A 117 -2.66 -2.30 -4.34
N GLY A 118 -3.31 -3.02 -5.25
CA GLY A 118 -3.35 -4.48 -5.29
C GLY A 118 -1.96 -5.07 -5.47
N TYR A 119 -1.67 -6.16 -4.76
CA TYR A 119 -0.51 -6.98 -5.08
C TYR A 119 -0.76 -7.75 -6.39
N VAL A 120 0.28 -7.86 -7.21
CA VAL A 120 0.28 -8.66 -8.44
C VAL A 120 1.51 -9.54 -8.39
N GLU A 121 1.30 -10.84 -8.39
CA GLU A 121 2.38 -11.81 -8.56
C GLU A 121 2.88 -11.78 -10.00
N VAL A 122 4.20 -11.73 -10.18
CA VAL A 122 4.88 -11.67 -11.49
C VAL A 122 5.67 -12.94 -11.76
#